data_AF-A0A1V5FK80-F1
#
_entry.id   AF-A0A1V5FK80-F1
#
_cell.length_a   1.000
_cell.length_b   1.000
_cell.length_c   1.000
_cell.angle_alpha   90.00
_cell.angle_beta   90.00
_cell.angle_gamma   90.00
#
_symmetry.space_group_name_H-M   'P 1'
#
loop_
_entity.id
_entity.type
_entity.pdbx_description
1 polymer ?
#
loop_
_entity_poly.entity_id
_entity_poly.type
_entity_poly.pdbx_seq_one_letter_code
_entity_poly.pdbx_strand_id
1 'polypeptide(L)'
;MNLTEVASDLFLFLVTFRRQVRKGLIPDIYQVRSQLLDIFESIEMRVRDDARLAKLYERAKYPLIVTADEILINANWAYSSQWEDEILEYEFFKTRIAGERFFEMINELEDDQEELAEIFYHCMCLGFVGRFKDDAEELRRLKRRLYRMLPGRVSDEEKRITPEAYYVAEGVKDIYKPLVNLTRILIICGTLLLVLWGGFFYYKRFVVPGAIREIAQAMREDARPAVADVEDEADEAETAIETEATATPTPDPARDPFATLSAPAATPAAPVVAPALPAAAETTAPAEATPTPSPTPTPTPTPTPTPTPTPTPEIPAI
;
A
#
# COMPACT_ATOMS: atom_id res chain seq x y z
N MET A 1 -14.28 -31.71 -36.12
CA MET A 1 -13.11 -31.24 -35.37
C MET A 1 -12.91 -29.79 -35.76
N ASN A 2 -12.92 -28.90 -34.78
CA ASN A 2 -12.75 -27.46 -35.02
C ASN A 2 -11.33 -27.04 -34.69
N LEU A 3 -10.87 -25.93 -35.27
CA LEU A 3 -9.50 -25.43 -35.09
C LEU A 3 -9.13 -25.21 -33.62
N THR A 4 -10.07 -24.70 -32.82
CA THR A 4 -9.90 -24.46 -31.37
C THR A 4 -9.71 -25.76 -30.58
N GLU A 5 -10.37 -26.85 -30.99
CA GLU A 5 -10.20 -28.16 -30.35
C GLU A 5 -8.77 -28.68 -30.57
N VAL A 6 -8.22 -28.48 -31.77
CA VAL A 6 -6.84 -28.86 -32.07
C VAL A 6 -5.86 -27.99 -31.27
N ALA A 7 -6.11 -26.68 -31.18
CA ALA A 7 -5.24 -25.76 -30.43
C ALA A 7 -5.35 -25.88 -28.89
N SER A 8 -6.30 -26.66 -28.38
CA SER A 8 -6.61 -26.76 -26.95
C SER A 8 -5.40 -27.16 -26.09
N ASP A 9 -4.58 -28.08 -26.59
CA ASP A 9 -3.38 -28.57 -25.87
C ASP A 9 -2.37 -27.45 -25.64
N LEU A 10 -2.21 -26.55 -26.62
CA LEU A 10 -1.35 -25.37 -26.46
C LEU A 10 -1.91 -24.42 -25.40
N PHE A 11 -3.20 -24.12 -25.46
CA PHE A 11 -3.83 -23.22 -24.47
C PHE A 11 -3.73 -23.80 -23.06
N LEU A 12 -3.97 -25.10 -22.90
CA LEU A 12 -3.82 -25.80 -21.63
C LEU A 12 -2.38 -25.75 -21.12
N PHE A 13 -1.41 -25.99 -22.00
CA PHE A 13 0.01 -25.88 -21.69
C PHE A 13 0.34 -24.47 -21.16
N LEU A 14 -0.04 -23.42 -21.88
CA LEU A 14 0.26 -22.03 -21.51
C LEU A 14 -0.38 -21.64 -20.18
N VAL A 15 -1.62 -22.03 -19.93
CA VAL A 15 -2.30 -21.80 -18.63
C VAL A 15 -1.59 -22.56 -17.51
N THR A 16 -1.20 -23.81 -17.76
CA THR A 16 -0.51 -24.66 -16.79
C THR A 16 0.86 -24.11 -16.46
N PHE A 17 1.64 -23.73 -17.46
CA PHE A 17 2.94 -23.07 -17.32
C PHE A 17 2.82 -21.80 -16.46
N ARG A 18 1.91 -20.88 -16.81
CA ARG A 18 1.67 -19.65 -16.01
C ARG A 18 1.28 -19.96 -14.57
N ARG A 19 0.56 -21.06 -14.33
CA ARG A 19 0.18 -21.50 -12.98
C ARG A 19 1.37 -22.07 -12.21
N GLN A 20 2.25 -22.83 -12.87
CA GLN A 20 3.47 -23.37 -12.26
C GLN A 20 4.43 -22.25 -11.84
N VAL A 21 4.71 -21.30 -12.75
CA VAL A 21 5.58 -20.15 -12.47
C VAL A 21 5.04 -19.31 -11.31
N ARG A 22 3.72 -19.04 -11.28
CA ARG A 22 3.08 -18.32 -10.16
C ARG A 22 3.19 -19.04 -8.82
N LYS A 23 3.34 -20.37 -8.81
CA LYS A 23 3.56 -21.16 -7.60
C LYS A 23 5.05 -21.19 -7.18
N GLY A 24 5.93 -20.51 -7.89
CA GLY A 24 7.37 -20.49 -7.64
C GLY A 24 8.10 -21.73 -8.16
N LEU A 25 7.47 -22.55 -9.01
CA LEU A 25 8.21 -23.58 -9.74
C LEU A 25 9.05 -22.91 -10.83
N ILE A 26 10.23 -23.46 -11.09
CA ILE A 26 11.13 -23.01 -12.15
C ILE A 26 11.21 -24.17 -13.16
N PRO A 27 10.37 -24.18 -14.20
CA PRO A 27 10.47 -25.15 -15.28
C PRO A 27 11.82 -25.04 -16.00
N ASP A 28 12.36 -26.17 -16.43
CA ASP A 28 13.54 -26.19 -17.28
C ASP A 28 13.22 -25.68 -18.69
N ILE A 29 14.09 -24.81 -19.23
CA ILE A 29 13.87 -24.17 -20.54
C ILE A 29 13.82 -25.20 -21.68
N TYR A 30 14.68 -26.21 -21.65
CA TYR A 30 14.74 -27.23 -22.70
C TYR A 30 13.47 -28.09 -22.70
N GLN A 31 12.95 -28.43 -21.52
CA GLN A 31 11.68 -29.15 -21.39
C GLN A 31 10.50 -28.32 -21.90
N VAL A 32 10.41 -27.05 -21.50
CA VAL A 32 9.35 -26.13 -21.97
C VAL A 32 9.39 -26.00 -23.49
N ARG A 33 10.58 -25.83 -24.07
CA ARG A 33 10.78 -25.73 -25.51
C ARG A 33 10.38 -27.01 -26.23
N SER A 34 10.87 -28.16 -25.78
CA SER A 34 10.51 -29.47 -26.36
C SER A 34 9.00 -29.67 -26.34
N GLN A 35 8.35 -29.43 -25.20
CA GLN A 35 6.90 -29.61 -25.06
C GLN A 35 6.10 -28.71 -26.01
N LEU A 36 6.53 -27.45 -26.20
CA LEU A 36 5.88 -26.56 -27.16
C LEU A 36 6.04 -27.08 -28.60
N LEU A 37 7.25 -27.51 -28.99
CA LEU A 37 7.49 -28.06 -30.33
C LEU A 37 6.68 -29.34 -30.56
N ASP A 38 6.64 -30.24 -29.59
CA ASP A 38 5.84 -31.48 -29.64
C ASP A 38 4.35 -31.15 -29.79
N ILE A 39 3.84 -30.12 -29.10
CA ILE A 39 2.46 -29.66 -29.24
C ILE A 39 2.20 -29.16 -30.66
N PHE A 40 3.06 -28.30 -31.22
CA PHE A 40 2.86 -27.80 -32.59
C PHE A 40 2.94 -28.90 -33.64
N GLU A 41 3.86 -29.87 -33.48
CA GLU A 41 3.93 -31.05 -34.36
C GLU A 41 2.65 -31.91 -34.24
N SER A 42 2.13 -32.10 -33.01
CA SER A 42 0.89 -32.83 -32.80
C SER A 42 -0.33 -32.14 -33.43
N ILE A 43 -0.35 -30.80 -33.44
CA ILE A 43 -1.39 -30.03 -34.13
C ILE A 43 -1.28 -30.28 -35.65
N GLU A 44 -0.07 -30.17 -36.21
CA GLU A 44 0.19 -30.40 -37.63
C GLU A 44 -0.22 -31.80 -38.10
N MET A 45 0.06 -32.82 -37.29
CA MET A 45 -0.36 -34.19 -37.58
C MET A 45 -1.88 -34.33 -37.58
N ARG A 46 -2.59 -33.72 -36.61
CA ARG A 46 -4.05 -33.82 -36.49
C ARG A 46 -4.79 -33.08 -37.59
N VAL A 47 -4.24 -31.98 -38.11
CA VAL A 47 -4.89 -31.22 -39.19
C VAL A 47 -4.56 -31.78 -40.58
N ARG A 48 -3.52 -32.61 -40.72
CA ARG A 48 -3.02 -33.12 -42.02
C ARG A 48 -4.09 -33.79 -42.86
N ASP A 49 -4.97 -34.57 -42.23
CA ASP A 49 -5.96 -35.38 -42.92
C ASP A 49 -7.23 -34.58 -43.33
N ASP A 50 -7.35 -33.32 -42.89
CA ASP A 50 -8.44 -32.41 -43.24
C ASP A 50 -7.88 -31.16 -43.93
N ALA A 51 -8.02 -31.10 -45.26
CA ALA A 51 -7.50 -30.00 -46.08
C ALA A 51 -8.06 -28.62 -45.69
N ARG A 52 -9.31 -28.56 -45.21
CA ARG A 52 -9.92 -27.30 -44.75
C ARG A 52 -9.25 -26.85 -43.46
N LEU A 53 -9.07 -27.77 -42.53
CA LEU A 53 -8.46 -27.52 -41.23
C LEU A 53 -6.97 -27.18 -41.36
N ALA A 54 -6.25 -27.86 -42.26
CA ALA A 54 -4.86 -27.56 -42.59
C ALA A 54 -4.70 -26.11 -43.09
N LYS A 55 -5.56 -25.67 -44.03
CA LYS A 55 -5.54 -24.29 -44.54
C LYS A 55 -5.85 -23.25 -43.46
N LEU A 56 -6.79 -23.56 -42.56
CA LEU A 56 -7.08 -22.70 -41.41
C LEU A 56 -5.88 -22.64 -40.45
N TYR A 57 -5.25 -23.78 -40.19
CA TYR A 57 -4.08 -23.86 -39.32
C TYR A 57 -2.88 -23.10 -39.88
N GLU A 58 -2.65 -23.09 -41.19
CA GLU A 58 -1.59 -22.26 -41.81
C GLU A 58 -1.69 -20.78 -41.39
N ARG A 59 -2.92 -20.24 -41.30
CA ARG A 59 -3.15 -18.87 -40.83
C ARG A 59 -3.11 -18.76 -39.30
N ALA A 60 -3.59 -19.77 -38.56
CA ALA A 60 -3.61 -19.74 -37.10
C ALA A 60 -2.25 -20.05 -36.44
N LYS A 61 -1.32 -20.68 -37.16
CA LYS A 61 0.00 -21.05 -36.62
C LYS A 61 0.76 -19.83 -36.10
N TYR A 62 0.75 -18.72 -36.85
CA TYR A 62 1.41 -17.48 -36.43
C TYR A 62 0.86 -16.94 -35.10
N PRO A 63 -0.44 -16.61 -34.95
CA PRO A 63 -0.97 -16.08 -33.70
C PRO A 63 -0.80 -17.03 -32.51
N LEU A 64 -0.83 -18.35 -32.71
CA LEU A 64 -0.57 -19.34 -31.66
C LEU A 64 0.88 -19.28 -31.15
N ILE A 65 1.85 -19.25 -32.08
CA ILE A 65 3.28 -19.18 -31.75
C ILE A 65 3.62 -17.88 -31.02
N VAL A 66 3.24 -16.73 -31.58
CA VAL A 66 3.59 -15.44 -30.96
C VAL A 66 2.90 -15.24 -29.61
N THR A 67 1.75 -15.86 -29.40
CA THR A 67 1.09 -15.86 -28.09
C THR A 67 1.85 -16.69 -27.06
N ALA A 68 2.38 -17.84 -27.47
CA ALA A 68 3.25 -18.63 -26.60
C ALA A 68 4.50 -17.83 -26.20
N ASP A 69 5.19 -17.24 -27.18
CA ASP A 69 6.37 -16.41 -26.93
C ASP A 69 6.07 -15.25 -25.97
N GLU A 70 5.02 -14.47 -26.24
CA GLU A 70 4.68 -13.33 -25.38
C GLU A 70 4.35 -13.77 -23.95
N ILE A 71 3.64 -14.88 -23.77
CA ILE A 71 3.33 -15.41 -22.44
C ILE A 71 4.59 -15.86 -21.71
N LEU A 72 5.50 -16.56 -22.38
CA LEU A 72 6.74 -17.05 -21.78
C LEU A 72 7.68 -15.89 -21.41
N ILE A 73 7.82 -14.89 -22.28
CA ILE A 73 8.62 -13.69 -21.99
C ILE A 73 8.06 -12.96 -20.76
N ASN A 74 6.75 -12.78 -20.68
CA ASN A 74 6.09 -12.02 -19.61
C ASN A 74 5.78 -12.83 -18.34
N ALA A 75 6.16 -14.11 -18.25
CA ALA A 75 5.79 -14.96 -17.11
C ALA A 75 6.58 -14.69 -15.81
N ASN A 76 7.64 -13.87 -15.84
CA ASN A 76 8.52 -13.59 -14.70
C ASN A 76 9.13 -14.87 -14.09
N TRP A 77 9.77 -15.67 -14.92
CA TRP A 77 10.52 -16.89 -14.57
C TRP A 77 12.01 -16.72 -14.91
N ALA A 78 12.86 -17.62 -14.42
CA ALA A 78 14.33 -17.49 -14.52
C ALA A 78 14.85 -17.36 -15.96
N TYR A 79 14.12 -17.91 -16.95
CA TYR A 79 14.56 -18.00 -18.34
C TYR A 79 13.82 -17.04 -19.29
N SER A 80 13.05 -16.06 -18.77
CA SER A 80 12.35 -15.07 -19.61
C SER A 80 13.27 -14.37 -20.62
N SER A 81 14.45 -13.90 -20.17
CA SER A 81 15.41 -13.20 -21.03
C SER A 81 16.05 -14.13 -22.05
N GLN A 82 16.41 -15.35 -21.65
CA GLN A 82 16.96 -16.34 -22.58
C GLN A 82 15.94 -16.73 -23.65
N TRP A 83 14.65 -16.80 -23.30
CA TRP A 83 13.58 -17.05 -24.25
C TRP A 83 13.43 -15.90 -25.26
N GLU A 84 13.57 -14.65 -24.82
CA GLU A 84 13.49 -13.46 -25.68
C GLU A 84 14.60 -13.44 -26.77
N ASP A 85 15.76 -14.00 -26.46
CA ASP A 85 16.86 -14.15 -27.42
C ASP A 85 16.51 -15.21 -28.51
N GLU A 86 15.81 -16.28 -28.14
CA GLU A 86 15.55 -17.46 -28.98
C GLU A 86 14.04 -17.78 -29.16
N ILE A 87 13.25 -16.74 -29.42
CA ILE A 87 11.79 -16.85 -29.61
C ILE A 87 11.41 -17.77 -30.78
N LEU A 88 10.28 -18.45 -30.63
CA LEU A 88 9.74 -19.34 -31.67
C LEU A 88 9.32 -18.57 -32.92
N GLU A 89 8.84 -17.33 -32.81
CA GLU A 89 8.53 -16.48 -33.97
C GLU A 89 9.71 -16.41 -34.95
N TYR A 90 10.92 -16.18 -34.44
CA TYR A 90 12.11 -16.07 -35.27
C TYR A 90 12.54 -17.44 -35.83
N GLU A 91 12.32 -18.52 -35.10
CA GLU A 91 12.59 -19.87 -35.57
C GLU A 91 11.70 -20.26 -36.75
N PHE A 92 10.38 -20.07 -36.62
CA PHE A 92 9.38 -20.50 -37.59
C PHE A 92 9.19 -19.52 -38.76
N PHE A 93 9.23 -18.21 -38.50
CA PHE A 93 8.87 -17.18 -39.48
C PHE A 93 10.00 -16.22 -39.82
N LYS A 94 11.14 -16.27 -39.10
CA LYS A 94 12.28 -15.36 -39.28
C LYS A 94 11.91 -13.88 -39.07
N THR A 95 10.94 -13.62 -38.19
CA THR A 95 10.45 -12.28 -37.85
C THR A 95 10.49 -12.02 -36.34
N ARG A 96 10.37 -10.74 -35.96
CA ARG A 96 10.23 -10.27 -34.57
C ARG A 96 9.18 -9.15 -34.46
N ILE A 97 8.10 -9.26 -35.25
CA ILE A 97 7.08 -8.20 -35.41
C ILE A 97 5.71 -8.63 -34.89
N ALA A 98 5.67 -9.66 -34.02
CA ALA A 98 4.46 -10.18 -33.38
C ALA A 98 3.47 -9.11 -32.93
N GLY A 99 3.99 -8.07 -32.24
CA GLY A 99 3.17 -7.02 -31.64
C GLY A 99 2.34 -6.20 -32.64
N GLU A 100 2.73 -6.15 -33.92
CA GLU A 100 1.98 -5.46 -34.99
C GLU A 100 1.26 -6.45 -35.89
N ARG A 101 1.97 -7.48 -36.37
CA ARG A 101 1.45 -8.44 -37.35
C ARG A 101 0.23 -9.19 -36.83
N PHE A 102 0.19 -9.52 -35.53
CA PHE A 102 -0.97 -10.17 -34.91
C PHE A 102 -2.27 -9.37 -35.13
N PHE A 103 -2.21 -8.04 -34.96
CA PHE A 103 -3.37 -7.18 -35.10
C PHE A 103 -3.70 -6.85 -36.55
N GLU A 104 -2.70 -6.82 -37.44
CA GLU A 104 -2.93 -6.76 -38.88
C GLU A 104 -3.74 -7.98 -39.35
N MET A 105 -3.36 -9.18 -38.90
CA MET A 105 -4.09 -10.40 -39.22
C MET A 105 -5.54 -10.36 -38.70
N ILE A 106 -5.80 -9.76 -37.53
CA ILE A 106 -7.17 -9.52 -37.04
C ILE A 106 -7.94 -8.56 -37.96
N ASN A 107 -7.28 -7.55 -38.51
CA ASN A 107 -7.92 -6.61 -39.44
C ASN A 107 -8.18 -7.24 -40.82
N GLU A 108 -7.38 -8.21 -41.23
CA GLU A 108 -7.55 -9.02 -42.43
C GLU A 108 -8.62 -10.12 -42.30
N LEU A 109 -9.20 -10.34 -41.11
CA LEU A 109 -10.28 -11.32 -40.92
C LEU A 109 -11.58 -10.85 -41.57
N GLU A 110 -12.18 -11.76 -42.35
CA GLU A 110 -13.53 -11.64 -42.90
C GLU A 110 -14.57 -12.14 -41.88
N ASP A 111 -15.82 -11.65 -42.00
CA ASP A 111 -16.90 -11.93 -41.03
C ASP A 111 -17.29 -13.42 -40.96
N ASP A 112 -17.02 -14.20 -42.01
CA ASP A 112 -17.29 -15.65 -42.10
C ASP A 112 -16.14 -16.52 -41.57
N GLN A 113 -15.04 -15.92 -41.10
CA GLN A 113 -13.85 -16.63 -40.59
C GLN A 113 -13.92 -16.87 -39.08
N GLU A 114 -15.04 -17.46 -38.63
CA GLU A 114 -15.37 -17.63 -37.20
C GLU A 114 -14.31 -18.43 -36.43
N GLU A 115 -13.83 -19.55 -36.98
CA GLU A 115 -12.82 -20.41 -36.32
C GLU A 115 -11.47 -19.69 -36.13
N LEU A 116 -11.06 -18.83 -37.07
CA LEU A 116 -9.85 -18.03 -36.91
C LEU A 116 -10.08 -16.94 -35.87
N ALA A 117 -11.23 -16.25 -35.92
CA ALA A 117 -11.60 -15.24 -34.94
C ALA A 117 -11.61 -15.82 -33.52
N GLU A 118 -12.06 -17.07 -33.35
CA GLU A 118 -12.02 -17.80 -32.09
C GLU A 118 -10.59 -18.01 -31.58
N ILE A 119 -9.63 -18.39 -32.44
CA ILE A 119 -8.22 -18.49 -32.06
C ILE A 119 -7.67 -17.15 -31.58
N PHE A 120 -7.86 -16.08 -32.36
CA PHE A 120 -7.41 -14.73 -31.96
C PHE A 120 -8.04 -14.30 -30.63
N TYR A 121 -9.33 -14.57 -30.44
CA TYR A 121 -10.03 -14.27 -29.20
C TYR A 121 -9.40 -14.99 -28.01
N HIS A 122 -9.14 -16.30 -28.13
CA HIS A 122 -8.49 -17.09 -27.09
C HIS A 122 -7.08 -16.58 -26.77
N CYS A 123 -6.27 -16.28 -27.78
CA CYS A 123 -4.95 -15.68 -27.60
C CYS A 123 -5.00 -14.37 -26.79
N MET A 124 -5.93 -13.47 -27.14
CA MET A 124 -6.13 -12.22 -26.41
C MET A 124 -6.67 -12.43 -24.98
N CYS A 125 -7.50 -13.45 -24.76
CA CYS A 125 -8.00 -13.83 -23.43
C CYS A 125 -6.90 -14.43 -22.54
N LEU A 126 -5.97 -15.18 -23.13
CA LEU A 126 -4.79 -15.70 -22.44
C LEU A 126 -3.77 -14.62 -22.07
N GLY A 127 -3.93 -13.41 -22.60
CA GLY A 127 -3.15 -12.25 -22.21
C GLY A 127 -2.17 -11.76 -23.28
N PHE A 128 -2.38 -12.13 -24.55
CA PHE A 128 -1.71 -11.43 -25.65
C PHE A 128 -2.17 -9.97 -25.71
N VAL A 129 -1.20 -9.08 -25.69
CA VAL A 129 -1.33 -7.63 -25.60
C VAL A 129 -0.59 -6.97 -26.77
N GLY A 130 0.58 -7.48 -27.15
CA GLY A 130 1.39 -6.92 -28.24
C GLY A 130 1.61 -5.41 -28.12
N ARG A 131 1.50 -4.68 -29.24
CA ARG A 131 1.72 -3.21 -29.29
C ARG A 131 0.76 -2.38 -28.44
N PHE A 132 -0.37 -2.93 -27.99
CA PHE A 132 -1.42 -2.20 -27.28
C PHE A 132 -1.30 -2.30 -25.75
N LYS A 133 -0.08 -2.47 -25.21
CA LYS A 133 0.18 -2.55 -23.76
C LYS A 133 -0.38 -1.37 -22.97
N ASP A 134 -0.31 -0.17 -23.56
CA ASP A 134 -0.79 1.06 -22.93
C ASP A 134 -2.19 1.48 -23.42
N ASP A 135 -2.77 0.75 -24.38
CA ASP A 135 -4.10 1.03 -24.94
C ASP A 135 -5.09 -0.10 -24.65
N ALA A 136 -5.53 -0.14 -23.38
CA ALA A 136 -6.51 -1.11 -22.94
C ALA A 136 -7.89 -0.92 -23.60
N GLU A 137 -8.21 0.26 -24.15
CA GLU A 137 -9.49 0.52 -24.79
C GLU A 137 -9.56 -0.16 -26.16
N GLU A 138 -8.52 -0.02 -26.98
CA GLU A 138 -8.43 -0.67 -28.28
C GLU A 138 -8.39 -2.20 -28.13
N LEU A 139 -7.65 -2.74 -27.16
CA LEU A 139 -7.68 -4.18 -26.85
C LEU A 139 -9.10 -4.67 -26.52
N ARG A 140 -9.87 -3.91 -25.72
CA ARG A 140 -11.27 -4.27 -25.41
C ARG A 140 -12.16 -4.16 -26.65
N ARG A 141 -11.95 -3.16 -27.51
CA ARG A 141 -12.68 -3.01 -28.76
C ARG A 141 -12.45 -4.20 -29.70
N LEU A 142 -11.19 -4.60 -29.89
CA LEU A 142 -10.82 -5.76 -30.69
C LEU A 142 -11.38 -7.06 -30.12
N LYS A 143 -11.26 -7.29 -28.79
CA LYS A 143 -11.90 -8.44 -28.11
C LYS A 143 -13.41 -8.49 -28.34
N ARG A 144 -14.10 -7.35 -28.27
CA ARG A 144 -15.55 -7.27 -28.56
C ARG A 144 -15.88 -7.52 -30.03
N ARG A 145 -15.02 -7.11 -30.96
CA ARG A 145 -15.18 -7.43 -32.39
C ARG A 145 -15.06 -8.93 -32.60
N LEU A 146 -13.99 -9.55 -32.13
CA LEU A 146 -13.78 -10.99 -32.26
C LEU A 146 -14.92 -11.78 -31.60
N TYR A 147 -15.31 -11.42 -30.36
CA TYR A 147 -16.42 -12.06 -29.65
C TYR A 147 -17.76 -12.00 -30.41
N ARG A 148 -17.97 -10.97 -31.26
CA ARG A 148 -19.18 -10.89 -32.10
C ARG A 148 -19.19 -11.88 -33.26
N MET A 149 -18.03 -12.37 -33.67
CA MET A 149 -17.86 -13.34 -34.76
C MET A 149 -17.92 -14.80 -34.27
N LEU A 150 -17.92 -15.07 -32.96
CA LEU A 150 -17.90 -16.44 -32.45
C LEU A 150 -19.28 -17.13 -32.59
N PRO A 151 -19.31 -18.43 -32.95
CA PRO A 151 -20.52 -19.21 -33.03
C PRO A 151 -21.11 -19.48 -31.63
N GLY A 152 -22.44 -19.64 -31.55
CA GLY A 152 -23.11 -19.99 -30.28
C GLY A 152 -23.17 -18.84 -29.26
N ARG A 153 -23.09 -17.60 -29.72
CA ARG A 153 -23.26 -16.40 -28.90
C ARG A 153 -24.55 -16.50 -28.09
N VAL A 154 -24.42 -16.53 -26.77
CA VAL A 154 -25.52 -16.18 -25.86
C VAL A 154 -25.88 -14.75 -26.25
N SER A 155 -27.03 -14.56 -26.90
CA SER A 155 -27.51 -13.22 -27.23
C SER A 155 -27.51 -12.40 -25.95
N ASP A 156 -27.21 -11.10 -26.03
CA ASP A 156 -27.32 -10.21 -24.86
C ASP A 156 -28.75 -10.22 -24.25
N GLU A 157 -29.74 -10.86 -24.89
CA GLU A 157 -31.09 -11.13 -24.36
C GLU A 157 -31.15 -12.32 -23.38
N GLU A 158 -30.32 -13.36 -23.56
CA GLU A 158 -30.16 -14.46 -22.61
C GLU A 158 -29.11 -14.16 -21.52
N LYS A 159 -28.77 -12.88 -21.33
CA LYS A 159 -27.79 -12.35 -20.35
C LYS A 159 -28.25 -12.47 -18.90
N ARG A 160 -28.66 -13.66 -18.51
CA ARG A 160 -28.81 -14.09 -17.12
C ARG A 160 -28.30 -15.52 -17.03
N ILE A 161 -26.97 -15.66 -16.99
CA ILE A 161 -26.30 -16.95 -16.75
C ILE A 161 -26.79 -17.58 -15.43
N THR A 162 -27.12 -16.74 -14.44
CA THR A 162 -27.94 -17.10 -13.27
C THR A 162 -28.81 -15.88 -12.93
N PRO A 163 -30.11 -15.89 -13.26
CA PRO A 163 -31.00 -14.77 -12.95
C PRO A 163 -30.90 -14.33 -11.47
N GLU A 164 -30.81 -15.32 -10.57
CA GLU A 164 -30.64 -15.16 -9.12
C GLU A 164 -29.45 -14.29 -8.71
N ALA A 165 -28.31 -14.41 -9.40
CA ALA A 165 -27.09 -13.68 -9.06
C ALA A 165 -27.15 -12.21 -9.47
N TYR A 166 -27.95 -11.87 -10.48
CA TYR A 166 -28.12 -10.49 -10.91
C TYR A 166 -29.02 -9.69 -9.96
N TYR A 167 -29.97 -10.32 -9.26
CA TYR A 167 -30.74 -9.66 -8.21
C TYR A 167 -29.87 -9.34 -6.97
N VAL A 168 -28.82 -10.13 -6.74
CA VAL A 168 -27.84 -9.89 -5.66
C VAL A 168 -26.77 -8.87 -6.11
N ALA A 169 -26.43 -8.85 -7.40
CA ALA A 169 -25.38 -7.99 -7.95
C ALA A 169 -25.83 -6.56 -8.29
N GLU A 170 -27.14 -6.26 -8.41
CA GLU A 170 -27.63 -4.88 -8.51
C GLU A 170 -27.36 -4.04 -7.24
N GLY A 171 -26.88 -4.66 -6.16
CA GLY A 171 -26.60 -4.02 -4.87
C GLY A 171 -25.13 -3.72 -4.54
N VAL A 172 -24.15 -4.00 -5.39
CA VAL A 172 -22.73 -3.76 -5.04
C VAL A 172 -22.06 -2.76 -5.99
N LYS A 173 -22.53 -1.51 -5.93
CA LYS A 173 -21.66 -0.37 -6.24
C LYS A 173 -20.64 -0.24 -5.11
N ASP A 174 -19.40 -0.65 -5.33
CA ASP A 174 -18.20 -0.34 -4.52
C ASP A 174 -18.46 0.24 -3.11
N ILE A 175 -18.92 -0.60 -2.18
CA ILE A 175 -19.12 -0.22 -0.75
C ILE A 175 -17.78 -0.27 0.02
N TYR A 176 -16.63 -0.29 -0.67
CA TYR A 176 -15.30 -0.29 -0.05
C TYR A 176 -14.59 1.06 -0.07
N LYS A 177 -15.34 2.16 -0.03
CA LYS A 177 -14.80 3.53 0.14
C LYS A 177 -15.06 4.23 1.50
N PRO A 178 -15.94 3.77 2.44
CA PRO A 178 -16.17 4.51 3.68
C PRO A 178 -15.06 4.31 4.72
N LEU A 179 -14.42 3.14 4.79
CA LEU A 179 -13.40 2.86 5.82
C LEU A 179 -12.13 3.68 5.63
N VAL A 180 -11.70 3.91 4.38
CA VAL A 180 -10.52 4.74 4.07
C VAL A 180 -10.80 6.23 4.28
N ASN A 181 -12.07 6.65 4.11
CA ASN A 181 -12.50 8.01 4.44
C ASN A 181 -12.60 8.21 5.96
N LEU A 182 -13.07 7.22 6.71
CA LEU A 182 -13.17 7.28 8.17
C LEU A 182 -11.79 7.33 8.83
N THR A 183 -10.82 6.56 8.37
CA THR A 183 -9.44 6.63 8.90
C THR A 183 -8.81 8.00 8.66
N ARG A 184 -9.05 8.63 7.50
CA ARG A 184 -8.61 10.01 7.23
C ARG A 184 -9.28 11.03 8.15
N ILE A 185 -10.59 10.92 8.37
CA ILE A 185 -11.33 11.80 9.29
C ILE A 185 -10.83 11.63 10.73
N LEU A 186 -10.60 10.40 11.18
CA LEU A 186 -10.08 10.13 12.53
C LEU A 186 -8.67 10.71 12.74
N ILE A 187 -7.80 10.64 11.73
CA ILE A 187 -6.47 11.26 11.79
C ILE A 187 -6.60 12.79 11.91
N ILE A 188 -7.46 13.43 11.11
CA ILE A 188 -7.65 14.89 11.15
C ILE A 188 -8.28 15.35 12.49
N CYS A 189 -9.29 14.63 12.99
CA CYS A 189 -9.89 14.94 14.28
C CYS A 189 -8.91 14.70 15.44
N GLY A 190 -8.09 13.64 15.36
CA GLY A 190 -7.07 13.33 16.35
C GLY A 190 -5.98 14.40 16.41
N THR A 191 -5.47 14.86 15.26
CA THR A 191 -4.46 15.93 15.23
C THR A 191 -5.01 17.25 15.74
N LEU A 192 -6.25 17.60 15.39
CA LEU A 192 -6.92 18.80 15.90
C LEU A 192 -7.07 18.77 17.44
N LEU A 193 -7.53 17.64 17.99
CA LEU A 193 -7.67 17.46 19.44
C LEU A 193 -6.33 17.58 20.16
N LEU A 194 -5.25 17.04 19.59
CA LEU A 194 -3.92 17.09 20.16
C LEU A 194 -3.39 18.54 20.18
N VAL A 195 -3.63 19.32 19.12
CA VAL A 195 -3.28 20.75 19.07
C VAL A 195 -4.07 21.55 20.11
N LEU A 196 -5.39 21.31 20.24
CA LEU A 196 -6.22 22.00 21.22
C LEU A 196 -5.82 21.64 22.66
N TRP A 197 -5.55 20.36 22.92
CA TRP A 197 -5.10 19.88 24.23
C TRP A 197 -3.73 20.46 24.60
N GLY A 198 -2.79 20.47 23.65
CA GLY A 198 -1.48 21.10 23.81
C GLY A 198 -1.58 22.60 24.07
N GLY A 199 -2.44 23.31 23.33
CA GLY A 199 -2.71 24.73 23.52
C GLY A 199 -3.32 25.05 24.89
N PHE A 200 -4.29 24.24 25.33
CA PHE A 200 -4.90 24.38 26.66
C PHE A 200 -3.88 24.15 27.78
N PHE A 201 -3.05 23.11 27.65
CA PHE A 201 -2.00 22.84 28.62
C PHE A 201 -0.95 23.96 28.66
N TYR A 202 -0.57 24.47 27.49
CA TYR A 202 0.33 25.63 27.37
C TYR A 202 -0.27 26.87 28.05
N TYR A 203 -1.54 27.18 27.79
CA TYR A 203 -2.25 28.31 28.42
C TYR A 203 -2.28 28.18 29.95
N LYS A 204 -2.67 27.01 30.46
CA LYS A 204 -2.68 26.76 31.91
C LYS A 204 -1.28 26.84 32.52
N ARG A 205 -0.25 26.38 31.79
CA ARG A 205 1.12 26.31 32.28
C ARG A 205 1.87 27.63 32.23
N PHE A 206 1.59 28.49 31.26
CA PHE A 206 2.34 29.73 31.04
C PHE A 206 1.53 31.01 31.29
N VAL A 207 0.24 31.05 30.96
CA VAL A 207 -0.56 32.28 31.04
C VAL A 207 -1.17 32.46 32.44
N VAL A 208 -1.80 31.40 32.98
CA VAL A 208 -2.46 31.45 34.30
C VAL A 208 -1.49 31.83 35.44
N PRO A 209 -0.24 31.32 35.52
CA PRO A 209 0.69 31.72 36.56
C PRO A 209 1.16 33.17 36.43
N GLY A 210 1.14 33.75 35.22
CA GLY A 210 1.43 35.16 34.99
C GLY A 210 0.33 36.06 35.52
N ALA A 211 -0.92 35.78 35.16
CA ALA A 211 -2.08 36.56 35.58
C ALA A 211 -2.32 36.52 37.11
N ILE A 212 -2.09 35.37 37.75
CA ILE A 212 -2.22 35.26 39.22
C ILE A 212 -1.15 36.10 39.94
N ARG A 213 0.05 36.22 39.38
CA ARG A 213 1.13 37.02 39.99
C ARG A 213 0.84 38.52 39.91
N GLU A 214 0.28 38.99 38.80
CA GLU A 214 -0.12 40.40 38.66
C GLU A 214 -1.26 40.78 39.61
N ILE A 215 -2.30 39.93 39.72
CA ILE A 215 -3.41 40.16 40.65
C ILE A 215 -2.94 40.07 42.11
N ALA A 216 -2.06 39.12 42.44
CA ALA A 216 -1.49 38.99 43.77
C ALA A 216 -0.59 40.18 44.14
N GLN A 217 0.11 40.78 43.18
CA GLN A 217 0.90 42.00 43.40
C GLN A 217 0.00 43.22 43.60
N ALA A 218 -1.05 43.37 42.79
CA ALA A 218 -2.03 44.46 42.97
C ALA A 218 -2.73 44.40 44.33
N MET A 219 -3.15 43.21 44.79
CA MET A 219 -3.74 43.02 46.12
C MET A 219 -2.74 43.29 47.26
N ARG A 220 -1.44 43.07 47.03
CA ARG A 220 -0.39 43.33 48.03
C ARG A 220 -0.01 44.80 48.12
N GLU A 221 -0.11 45.56 47.03
CA GLU A 221 0.06 47.01 47.05
C GLU A 221 -1.13 47.70 47.71
N ASP A 222 -2.36 47.23 47.48
CA ASP A 222 -3.59 47.80 48.09
C ASP A 222 -3.72 47.47 49.59
N ALA A 223 -3.15 46.35 50.04
CA ALA A 223 -3.10 45.97 51.46
C ALA A 223 -1.93 46.60 52.24
N ARG A 224 -0.95 47.22 51.57
CA ARG A 224 0.20 47.89 52.19
C ARG A 224 -0.18 49.08 53.10
N PRO A 225 -1.12 49.98 52.75
CA PRO A 225 -1.51 51.07 53.65
C PRO A 225 -2.24 50.56 54.90
N ALA A 226 -3.12 49.55 54.78
CA ALA A 226 -3.91 49.03 55.90
C ALA A 226 -3.07 48.30 56.97
N VAL A 227 -1.90 47.77 56.61
CA VAL A 227 -0.97 47.16 57.59
C VAL A 227 -0.11 48.24 58.27
N ALA A 228 0.24 49.32 57.57
CA ALA A 228 0.96 50.44 58.17
C ALA A 228 0.10 51.19 59.21
N ASP A 229 -1.19 51.38 58.93
CA ASP A 229 -2.12 52.04 59.87
C ASP A 229 -2.30 51.24 61.18
N VAL A 230 -2.21 49.89 61.13
CA VAL A 230 -2.34 49.01 62.31
C VAL A 230 -1.03 48.93 63.10
N GLU A 231 0.12 49.02 62.44
CA GLU A 231 1.43 49.07 63.13
C GLU A 231 1.61 50.41 63.87
N ASP A 232 1.17 51.54 63.29
CA ASP A 232 1.18 52.85 63.96
C ASP A 232 0.20 52.90 65.16
N GLU A 233 -1.00 52.29 65.07
CA GLU A 233 -1.99 52.24 66.15
C GLU A 233 -1.56 51.29 67.30
N ALA A 234 -0.73 50.27 67.00
CA ALA A 234 -0.16 49.37 67.99
C ALA A 234 0.99 50.00 68.79
N ASP A 235 1.87 50.81 68.15
CA ASP A 235 2.93 51.56 68.83
C ASP A 235 2.36 52.71 69.71
N GLU A 236 1.22 53.30 69.33
CA GLU A 236 0.51 54.32 70.12
C GLU A 236 -0.23 53.71 71.34
N ALA A 237 -0.68 52.46 71.23
CA ALA A 237 -1.32 51.73 72.33
C ALA A 237 -0.31 51.20 73.37
N GLU A 238 0.90 50.81 72.97
CA GLU A 238 1.94 50.34 73.89
C GLU A 238 2.52 51.49 74.74
N THR A 239 2.51 52.73 74.23
CA THR A 239 2.93 53.93 74.97
C THR A 239 1.86 54.49 75.93
N ALA A 240 0.57 54.17 75.74
CA ALA A 240 -0.52 54.63 76.60
C ALA A 240 -0.71 53.81 77.89
N ILE A 241 -0.25 52.56 77.93
CA ILE A 241 -0.47 51.63 79.06
C ILE A 241 0.54 51.82 80.20
N GLU A 242 1.65 52.54 79.98
CA GLU A 242 2.69 52.75 81.02
C GLU A 242 2.36 53.90 82.03
N THR A 243 1.22 54.60 81.89
CA THR A 243 0.96 55.86 82.65
C THR A 243 -0.16 55.80 83.70
N GLU A 244 -0.92 54.70 83.85
CA GLU A 244 -2.08 54.69 84.77
C GLU A 244 -2.22 53.39 85.59
N ALA A 245 -1.28 53.16 86.52
CA ALA A 245 -1.50 52.24 87.65
C ALA A 245 -0.70 52.70 88.88
N THR A 246 -1.19 53.72 89.58
CA THR A 246 -0.71 54.14 90.91
C THR A 246 -1.83 53.97 91.95
N ALA A 247 -1.43 53.38 93.10
CA ALA A 247 -2.04 53.42 94.44
C ALA A 247 -2.88 52.22 94.93
N THR A 248 -2.18 51.39 95.73
CA THR A 248 -2.61 50.46 96.81
C THR A 248 -3.31 51.19 97.99
N PRO A 249 -4.08 50.52 98.88
CA PRO A 249 -3.57 49.73 100.06
C PRO A 249 -4.39 48.43 100.36
N THR A 250 -3.88 47.25 100.76
CA THR A 250 -3.14 46.76 101.97
C THR A 250 -4.00 46.71 103.27
N PRO A 251 -4.00 45.65 104.14
CA PRO A 251 -3.76 44.19 103.95
C PRO A 251 -4.55 43.20 104.89
N ASP A 252 -4.37 41.89 104.62
CA ASP A 252 -4.20 40.72 105.54
C ASP A 252 -5.33 40.19 106.47
N PRO A 253 -5.21 38.98 107.07
CA PRO A 253 -4.91 37.63 106.55
C PRO A 253 -5.93 36.58 107.05
N ALA A 254 -6.28 35.53 106.28
CA ALA A 254 -6.69 34.24 106.89
C ALA A 254 -6.89 33.10 105.88
N ARG A 255 -6.30 31.96 106.24
CA ARG A 255 -6.67 30.56 105.92
C ARG A 255 -6.29 29.98 104.55
N ASP A 256 -5.14 29.31 104.62
CA ASP A 256 -4.87 27.89 104.39
C ASP A 256 -5.54 27.08 103.26
N PRO A 257 -4.75 26.20 102.62
CA PRO A 257 -5.08 25.48 101.40
C PRO A 257 -5.62 24.07 101.71
N PHE A 258 -6.39 23.48 100.80
CA PHE A 258 -6.26 22.06 100.40
C PHE A 258 -7.34 21.66 99.40
N ALA A 259 -6.92 20.72 98.55
CA ALA A 259 -7.71 19.68 97.90
C ALA A 259 -8.61 20.10 96.72
N THR A 260 -8.82 19.34 95.64
CA THR A 260 -8.39 18.08 95.00
C THR A 260 -9.48 17.89 93.92
N LEU A 261 -9.25 17.00 92.94
CA LEU A 261 -10.24 16.37 92.05
C LEU A 261 -10.61 17.21 90.81
N SER A 262 -10.78 16.67 89.62
CA SER A 262 -10.60 15.33 89.05
C SER A 262 -11.00 15.49 87.58
N ALA A 263 -10.43 14.66 86.70
CA ALA A 263 -10.89 14.41 85.32
C ALA A 263 -12.37 13.89 85.32
N PRO A 264 -13.11 13.71 84.19
CA PRO A 264 -12.63 12.99 82.98
C PRO A 264 -13.26 13.29 81.58
N ALA A 265 -12.58 12.74 80.57
CA ALA A 265 -13.03 12.03 79.34
C ALA A 265 -14.11 12.59 78.39
N ALA A 266 -13.78 12.66 77.08
CA ALA A 266 -14.27 11.71 76.05
C ALA A 266 -13.73 12.04 74.63
N THR A 267 -13.42 10.98 73.88
CA THR A 267 -12.95 10.84 72.47
C THR A 267 -14.18 10.42 71.60
N PRO A 268 -14.15 10.05 70.28
CA PRO A 268 -13.21 10.20 69.15
C PRO A 268 -13.84 10.77 67.85
N ALA A 269 -13.03 10.99 66.80
CA ALA A 269 -13.10 10.21 65.52
C ALA A 269 -12.27 10.86 64.38
N ALA A 270 -11.51 10.01 63.69
CA ALA A 270 -10.64 10.27 62.52
C ALA A 270 -11.47 10.35 61.19
N PRO A 271 -10.92 10.54 59.96
CA PRO A 271 -9.95 9.62 59.30
C PRO A 271 -8.85 10.25 58.37
N VAL A 272 -7.64 9.64 58.31
CA VAL A 272 -7.00 8.86 57.21
C VAL A 272 -6.49 9.72 56.02
N VAL A 273 -5.20 10.05 55.88
CA VAL A 273 -3.97 9.27 55.50
C VAL A 273 -3.82 9.03 53.99
N ALA A 274 -2.77 9.65 53.43
CA ALA A 274 -2.12 9.39 52.14
C ALA A 274 -0.94 8.39 52.28
N PRO A 275 -0.38 7.90 51.17
CA PRO A 275 1.09 7.92 50.98
C PRO A 275 1.47 8.32 49.53
N ALA A 276 2.43 9.20 49.25
CA ALA A 276 3.91 9.13 49.37
C ALA A 276 4.65 8.50 48.14
N LEU A 277 5.23 9.39 47.29
CA LEU A 277 6.58 9.44 46.63
C LEU A 277 7.22 8.18 45.94
N PRO A 278 8.33 8.28 45.14
CA PRO A 278 8.82 9.33 44.21
C PRO A 278 9.56 8.85 42.91
N ALA A 279 9.90 9.84 42.06
CA ALA A 279 11.18 10.11 41.33
C ALA A 279 11.79 9.22 40.21
N ALA A 280 12.20 9.95 39.15
CA ALA A 280 13.42 9.88 38.30
C ALA A 280 13.77 8.56 37.54
N ALA A 281 13.74 8.50 36.21
CA ALA A 281 14.64 9.10 35.20
C ALA A 281 16.03 8.43 35.09
N GLU A 282 16.26 7.65 34.03
CA GLU A 282 17.59 7.52 33.40
C GLU A 282 17.50 7.10 31.92
N THR A 283 18.47 7.62 31.17
CA THR A 283 18.65 7.65 29.72
C THR A 283 19.67 6.59 29.30
N THR A 284 19.48 5.84 28.19
CA THR A 284 20.56 5.64 27.17
C THR A 284 20.12 4.89 25.89
N ALA A 285 20.46 5.53 24.76
CA ALA A 285 20.96 5.05 23.47
C ALA A 285 20.14 4.12 22.52
N PRO A 286 20.07 4.46 21.20
CA PRO A 286 19.39 3.70 20.16
C PRO A 286 20.32 2.70 19.43
N ALA A 287 19.71 1.61 18.96
CA ALA A 287 20.35 0.58 18.16
C ALA A 287 20.76 1.07 16.76
N GLU A 288 21.90 0.53 16.34
CA GLU A 288 22.76 0.85 15.21
C GLU A 288 22.14 0.48 13.85
N ALA A 289 22.31 1.38 12.86
CA ALA A 289 21.89 1.19 11.48
C ALA A 289 22.97 0.43 10.68
N THR A 290 22.59 -0.70 10.08
CA THR A 290 23.40 -1.44 9.10
C THR A 290 23.59 -0.65 7.80
N PRO A 291 24.81 -0.51 7.26
CA PRO A 291 25.04 0.15 5.97
C PRO A 291 24.82 -0.79 4.76
N THR A 292 24.06 -0.29 3.79
CA THR A 292 23.86 -0.81 2.44
C THR A 292 25.17 -0.81 1.64
N PRO A 293 25.54 -1.86 0.88
CA PRO A 293 26.72 -1.83 0.02
C PRO A 293 26.48 -1.01 -1.27
N SER A 294 27.44 -0.13 -1.57
CA SER A 294 27.51 0.68 -2.80
C SER A 294 27.97 -0.16 -4.00
N PRO A 295 27.47 0.09 -5.24
CA PRO A 295 27.83 -0.70 -6.41
C PRO A 295 29.26 -0.43 -6.89
N THR A 296 29.97 -1.51 -7.26
CA THR A 296 31.29 -1.54 -7.91
C THR A 296 31.19 -1.04 -9.36
N PRO A 297 32.13 -0.20 -9.86
CA PRO A 297 32.14 0.20 -11.26
C PRO A 297 32.64 -0.93 -12.18
N THR A 298 31.85 -1.26 -13.19
CA THR A 298 32.17 -2.22 -14.27
C THR A 298 33.18 -1.60 -15.26
N PRO A 299 34.23 -2.31 -15.71
CA PRO A 299 35.18 -1.79 -16.69
C PRO A 299 34.58 -1.68 -18.10
N THR A 300 34.81 -0.55 -18.75
CA THR A 300 34.45 -0.23 -20.15
C THR A 300 35.17 -1.16 -21.13
N PRO A 301 34.49 -1.79 -22.10
CA PRO A 301 35.16 -2.57 -23.14
C PRO A 301 35.82 -1.67 -24.19
N THR A 302 37.10 -1.95 -24.48
CA THR A 302 37.89 -1.38 -25.57
C THR A 302 37.33 -1.82 -26.93
N PRO A 303 37.16 -0.93 -27.93
CA PRO A 303 36.68 -1.32 -29.25
C PRO A 303 37.72 -2.13 -30.03
N THR A 304 37.31 -3.28 -30.56
CA THR A 304 38.06 -4.12 -31.50
C THR A 304 38.07 -3.47 -32.90
N PRO A 305 39.21 -3.42 -33.62
CA PRO A 305 39.26 -2.82 -34.96
C PRO A 305 38.53 -3.68 -36.01
N THR A 306 37.72 -3.02 -36.83
CA THR A 306 37.00 -3.59 -37.98
C THR A 306 37.99 -4.07 -39.06
N PRO A 307 37.83 -5.29 -39.62
CA PRO A 307 38.66 -5.74 -40.74
C PRO A 307 38.24 -5.06 -42.06
N THR A 308 39.25 -4.57 -42.79
CA THR A 308 39.13 -4.03 -44.16
C THR A 308 38.67 -5.12 -45.15
N PRO A 309 37.68 -4.87 -46.02
CA PRO A 309 37.26 -5.86 -47.03
C PRO A 309 38.31 -5.99 -48.14
N THR A 310 38.65 -7.25 -48.46
CA THR A 310 39.46 -7.65 -49.62
C THR A 310 38.65 -7.49 -50.92
N PRO A 311 39.20 -6.90 -52.00
CA PRO A 311 38.48 -6.76 -53.26
C PRO A 311 38.30 -8.10 -53.98
N THR A 312 37.09 -8.34 -54.49
CA THR A 312 36.70 -9.49 -55.32
C THR A 312 37.28 -9.36 -56.74
N PRO A 313 37.84 -10.44 -57.33
CA PRO A 313 38.35 -10.39 -58.70
C PRO A 313 37.22 -10.42 -59.75
N GLU A 314 37.33 -9.56 -60.75
CA GLU A 314 36.46 -9.51 -61.95
C GLU A 314 36.64 -10.76 -62.82
N ILE A 315 35.53 -11.34 -63.28
CA ILE A 315 35.49 -12.42 -64.26
C ILE A 315 35.23 -11.81 -65.64
N PRO A 316 36.03 -12.13 -66.68
CA PRO A 316 35.85 -11.57 -68.02
C PRO A 316 34.65 -12.21 -68.73
N ALA A 317 33.86 -11.36 -69.38
CA ALA A 317 32.73 -11.76 -70.22
C ALA A 317 33.19 -12.49 -71.50
N ILE A 318 32.45 -13.54 -71.87
CA ILE A 318 32.50 -14.20 -73.18
C ILE A 318 31.26 -13.77 -73.96
#